data_AF-A0A4R9BBB0-F1
#
_entry.id   AF-A0A4R9BBB0-F1
#
_cell.length_a   1.000
_cell.length_b   1.000
_cell.length_c   1.000
_cell.angle_alpha   90.00
_cell.angle_beta   90.00
_cell.angle_gamma   90.00
#
_symmetry.space_group_name_H-M   'P 1'
#
loop_
_entity.id
_entity.type
_entity.pdbx_description
1 polymer ?
#
loop_
_entity_poly.entity_id
_entity_poly.type
_entity_poly.pdbx_seq_one_letter_code
_entity_poly.pdbx_strand_id
1 'polypeptide(L)' 'MINLPSRAVMERLGMTQVDEFEHPRVARGSPLRPHVRYRMQPDHASVR' A
#
# COMPACT_ATOMS: atom_id res chain seq x y z
N MET A 1 11.20 4.65 7.75
CA MET A 1 10.16 4.01 6.92
C MET A 1 9.22 5.09 6.39
N ILE A 2 8.95 5.13 5.09
CA ILE A 2 8.05 6.10 4.46
C ILE A 2 6.58 5.73 4.73
N ASN A 3 5.71 6.73 4.88
CA ASN A 3 4.24 6.60 4.98
C ASN A 3 3.69 5.72 6.13
N LEU A 4 4.37 5.67 7.28
CA LEU A 4 3.91 4.92 8.45
C LEU A 4 2.44 5.20 8.87
N PRO A 5 1.94 6.46 8.88
CA PRO A 5 0.54 6.71 9.25
C PRO A 5 -0.47 6.02 8.33
N SER A 6 -0.23 6.06 7.01
CA SER A 6 -1.10 5.41 6.02
C SER A 6 -1.03 3.88 6.12
N ARG A 7 0.17 3.32 6.33
CA ARG A 7 0.36 1.87 6.53
C ARG A 7 -0.41 1.36 7.75
N ALA A 8 -0.34 2.09 8.87
CA ALA A 8 -1.09 1.76 10.07
C ALA A 8 -2.61 1.78 9.86
N VAL A 9 -3.13 2.69 9.01
CA VAL A 9 -4.55 2.70 8.64
C VAL A 9 -4.90 1.47 7.81
N MET A 10 -4.09 1.14 6.80
CA MET A 10 -4.33 -0.04 5.95
C MET A 10 -4.31 -1.34 6.77
N GLU A 11 -3.37 -1.48 7.69
CA GLU A 11 -3.30 -2.64 8.62
C GLU A 11 -4.53 -2.72 9.53
N ARG A 12 -5.01 -1.60 10.09
CA ARG A 12 -6.25 -1.56 10.90
C ARG A 12 -7.51 -1.89 10.10
N LEU A 13 -7.52 -1.58 8.81
CA LEU A 13 -8.58 -1.99 7.87
C LEU A 13 -8.46 -3.47 7.45
N GLY A 14 -7.52 -4.22 8.02
CA GLY A 14 -7.29 -5.62 7.68
C GLY A 14 -6.68 -5.83 6.29
N MET A 15 -6.06 -4.81 5.71
CA MET A 15 -5.33 -4.93 4.46
C MET A 15 -3.94 -5.51 4.70
N THR A 16 -3.43 -6.25 3.72
CA THR A 16 -2.08 -6.82 3.76
C THR A 16 -1.27 -6.35 2.57
N GLN A 17 0.03 -6.12 2.77
CA GLN A 17 0.97 -5.82 1.70
C GLN A 17 1.18 -7.09 0.86
N VAL A 18 1.16 -6.97 -0.48
CA VAL A 18 1.24 -8.13 -1.37
C VAL A 18 2.40 -8.08 -2.36
N ASP A 19 2.78 -6.89 -2.84
CA ASP A 19 3.90 -6.74 -3.78
C ASP A 19 4.53 -5.36 -3.67
N GLU A 20 5.72 -5.26 -4.28
CA GLU A 20 6.46 -4.01 -4.50
C GLU A 20 6.48 -3.69 -5.99
N PHE A 21 6.42 -2.40 -6.33
CA PHE A 21 6.53 -1.95 -7.72
C PHE A 21 7.15 -0.55 -7.81
N GLU A 22 7.75 -0.24 -8.97
CA GLU A 22 8.19 1.12 -9.27
C GLU A 22 7.05 1.93 -9.90
N HIS A 23 6.69 3.07 -9.31
CA HIS A 23 5.60 3.88 -9.87
C HIS A 23 6.02 4.57 -11.17
N PRO A 24 5.33 4.33 -12.31
CA PRO A 24 5.80 4.74 -13.64
C PRO A 24 5.85 6.25 -13.82
N ARG A 25 5.05 7.00 -13.05
CA ARG A 25 5.00 8.48 -13.09
C ARG A 25 5.93 9.15 -12.08
N VAL A 26 6.77 8.40 -11.36
CA VAL A 26 7.77 8.95 -10.43
C VAL A 26 9.16 8.86 -11.04
N ALA A 27 9.93 9.96 -11.00
CA ALA A 27 11.26 10.05 -11.60
C ALA A 27 12.22 8.98 -11.08
N ARG A 28 13.08 8.44 -11.98
CA ARG A 28 14.17 7.51 -11.61
C ARG A 28 15.09 8.20 -10.61
N GLY A 29 15.46 7.49 -9.53
CA GLY A 29 16.28 8.03 -8.44
C GLY A 29 15.52 8.74 -7.32
N SER A 30 14.21 8.99 -7.48
CA SER A 30 13.41 9.52 -6.36
C SER A 30 13.27 8.46 -5.25
N PRO A 31 13.44 8.83 -3.97
CA PRO A 31 13.20 7.92 -2.85
C PRO A 31 11.72 7.51 -2.71
N LEU A 32 10.81 8.22 -3.39
CA LEU A 32 9.39 7.89 -3.44
C LEU A 32 9.03 6.93 -4.59
N ARG A 33 9.96 6.59 -5.48
CA ARG A 33 9.67 5.70 -6.61
C ARG A 33 9.26 4.28 -6.19
N PRO A 34 9.87 3.66 -5.16
CA PRO A 34 9.43 2.37 -4.65
C PRO A 34 8.06 2.49 -3.98
N HIS A 35 7.10 1.69 -4.43
CA HIS A 35 5.76 1.61 -3.89
C HIS A 35 5.40 0.18 -3.51
N VAL A 36 4.39 0.06 -2.66
CA VAL A 36 3.85 -1.20 -2.17
C VAL A 36 2.36 -1.27 -2.47
N ARG A 37 1.85 -2.45 -2.84
CA ARG A 37 0.42 -2.68 -3.02
C ARG A 37 -0.15 -3.33 -1.77
N TYR A 38 -1.28 -2.80 -1.31
CA TYR A 38 -2.09 -3.42 -0.25
C TYR A 38 -3.38 -4.00 -0.84
N ARG A 39 -3.84 -5.13 -0.31
CA ARG A 39 -5.12 -5.77 -0.68
C ARG A 39 -5.97 -6.00 0.57
N MET A 40 -7.27 -5.74 0.45
CA MET A 40 -8.27 -6.19 1.43
C MET A 40 -8.55 -7.68 1.22
N GLN A 41 -8.87 -8.38 2.32
CA GLN A 41 -9.44 -9.72 2.23
C GLN A 41 -10.90 -9.63 1.74
N PRO A 42 -11.39 -10.63 0.97
CA PRO A 42 -12.73 -10.60 0.38
C PRO A 42 -13.87 -10.45 1.40
N ASP A 43 -13.67 -10.96 2.62
CA ASP A 43 -14.61 -10.89 3.74
C ASP A 43 -14.69 -9.49 4.38
N HIS A 44 -13.59 -8.75 4.44
CA HIS A 44 -13.54 -7.40 5.01
C HIS A 44 -14.02 -6.29 4.06
N ALA A 45 -14.01 -6.52 2.74
CA ALA A 45 -14.54 -5.55 1.77
C ALA A 45 -16.09 -5.56 1.70
N SER A 46 -16.73 -6.54 2.36
CA SER A 46 -18.18 -6.75 2.34
C SER A 46 -18.90 -5.84 3.33
N VAL A 47 -18.79 -4.52 3.15
CA VAL A 47 -19.78 -3.59 3.69
C VAL A 47 -20.92 -3.55 2.66
N ARG A 48 -22.06 -4.13 3.04
CA ARG A 48 -23.35 -3.82 2.40
C ARG A 48 -23.73 -2.38 2.68
#